data_AF-A0A933B3A7-F1
#
_entry.id   AF-A0A933B3A7-F1
#
_cell.length_a   1.000
_cell.length_b   1.000
_cell.length_c   1.000
_cell.angle_alpha   90.00
_cell.angle_beta   90.00
_cell.angle_gamma   90.00
#
_symmetry.space_group_name_H-M   'P 1'
#
loop_
_entity.id
_entity.type
_entity.pdbx_description
1 polymer ?
#
loop_
_entity_poly.entity_id
_entity_poly.type
_entity_poly.pdbx_seq_one_letter_code
_entity_poly.pdbx_strand_id
1 'polypeptide(L)' 'YTVLRGPFIDKKAREQFQMVTHKRLIDILEPTSKTIDALRKLNLPSGVYVEVK' A
#
# COMPACT_ATOMS: atom_id res chain seq x y z
N TYR A 1 -4.71 7.04 13.47
CA TYR A 1 -4.49 6.57 14.84
C TYR A 1 -4.07 7.74 15.70
N THR A 2 -4.64 7.89 16.90
CA THR A 2 -4.27 8.96 17.83
C THR A 2 -3.80 8.35 19.14
N VAL A 3 -2.63 8.73 19.62
CA VAL A 3 -2.06 8.23 20.90
C VAL A 3 -1.60 9.39 21.78
N LEU A 4 -1.59 9.13 23.09
CA LEU A 4 -1.01 10.06 24.06
C LEU A 4 0.52 10.01 23.94
N ARG A 5 1.17 11.18 23.92
CA ARG A 5 2.63 11.27 23.80
C ARG A 5 3.36 10.81 25.06
N GLY A 6 2.72 10.93 26.23
CA GLY A 6 3.31 10.63 27.53
C GLY A 6 2.57 9.53 28.31
N PRO A 7 3.26 8.82 29.23
CA PRO A 7 2.66 7.75 30.00
C PRO A 7 1.72 8.24 31.13
N PHE A 8 1.79 9.51 31.56
CA PHE A 8 0.99 10.02 32.69
C PHE A 8 0.55 11.49 32.53
N ILE A 9 -0.65 11.79 33.04
CA ILE A 9 -1.33 13.11 33.20
C ILE A 9 -1.65 13.90 31.91
N ASP A 10 -0.77 13.94 30.91
CA ASP A 10 -0.82 14.96 29.86
C ASP A 10 -1.79 14.65 28.69
N LYS A 11 -3.09 14.74 28.97
CA LYS A 11 -4.18 14.31 28.06
C LYS A 11 -4.37 15.19 26.81
N LYS A 12 -3.80 16.40 26.82
CA LYS A 12 -3.82 17.35 25.68
C LYS A 12 -2.69 17.10 24.68
N ALA A 13 -1.60 16.46 25.11
CA ALA A 13 -0.50 16.08 24.24
C ALA A 13 -0.83 14.80 23.47
N ARG A 14 -1.33 14.95 22.24
CA ARG A 14 -1.72 13.84 21.36
C ARG A 14 -0.90 13.83 20.08
N GLU A 15 -0.52 12.64 19.64
CA GLU A 15 0.09 12.39 18.35
C GLU A 15 -0.92 11.76 17.41
N GLN A 16 -0.94 12.28 16.19
CA GLN A 16 -1.87 11.90 15.14
C GLN A 16 -1.09 11.23 14.03
N PHE A 17 -1.37 9.96 13.80
CA PHE A 17 -0.79 9.16 12.74
C PHE A 17 -1.85 8.86 11.70
N GLN A 18 -1.45 8.85 10.44
CA GLN A 18 -2.26 8.33 9.35
C GLN A 18 -1.49 7.24 8.62
N MET A 19 -2.19 6.19 8.23
CA MET A 19 -1.68 5.21 7.28
C MET A 19 -2.45 5.42 5.98
N VAL A 20 -1.74 5.85 4.94
CA VAL A 20 -2.32 6.09 3.61
C VAL A 20 -1.92 4.94 2.70
N THR A 21 -2.90 4.23 2.17
CA THR A 21 -2.70 3.16 1.18
C THR A 21 -3.13 3.66 -0.18
N HIS A 22 -2.19 3.76 -1.12
CA HIS A 22 -2.49 4.14 -2.51
C HIS A 22 -2.91 2.91 -3.31
N LYS A 23 -4.12 2.95 -3.89
CA LYS A 23 -4.63 1.91 -4.79
C LYS A 23 -4.49 2.37 -6.22
N ARG A 24 -3.93 1.52 -7.08
CA ARG A 24 -3.84 1.72 -8.53
C ARG A 24 -4.59 0.59 -9.21
N LEU A 25 -5.38 0.90 -10.23
CA LEU A 25 -6.08 -0.07 -11.06
C LEU A 25 -5.49 0.00 -12.46
N ILE A 26 -5.08 -1.15 -12.98
CA ILE A 26 -4.53 -1.29 -14.33
C ILE A 26 -5.39 -2.35 -15.00
N ASP A 27 -6.03 -1.98 -16.10
CA ASP A 27 -6.82 -2.89 -16.92
C ASP A 27 -6.09 -3.20 -18.22
N ILE A 28 -6.12 -4.47 -18.64
CA ILE A 28 -5.41 -4.96 -19.83
C ILE A 28 -6.46 -5.57 -20.76
N LEU A 29 -6.78 -4.83 -21.82
CA LEU A 29 -7.84 -5.19 -22.77
C LEU A 29 -7.52 -6.44 -23.61
N GLU A 30 -6.24 -6.67 -23.93
CA GLU A 30 -5.80 -7.81 -24.74
C GLU A 30 -4.63 -8.55 -24.07
N PRO A 31 -4.90 -9.60 -23.28
CA PRO A 31 -3.86 -10.37 -22.63
C PRO A 31 -3.19 -11.33 -23.62
N THR A 32 -2.10 -10.91 -24.27
CA THR A 32 -1.20 -11.84 -24.97
C THR A 32 -0.43 -12.72 -23.96
N SER A 33 -0.10 -13.97 -24.30
CA SER A 33 0.68 -14.85 -23.40
C SER A 33 2.04 -14.26 -23.01
N LYS A 34 2.68 -13.54 -23.95
CA LYS A 34 3.94 -12.82 -23.74
C LYS A 34 3.81 -11.74 -22.66
N THR A 35 2.68 -11.04 -22.61
CA THR A 35 2.41 -9.98 -21.64
C THR A 35 2.17 -10.55 -20.24
N ILE A 36 1.53 -11.71 -20.11
CA ILE A 36 1.35 -12.38 -18.81
C ILE A 36 2.71 -12.80 -18.23
N ASP A 37 3.58 -13.38 -19.06
CA ASP A 37 4.92 -13.79 -18.64
C ASP A 37 5.81 -12.58 -18.27
N ALA A 38 5.66 -11.47 -18.98
CA ALA A 38 6.36 -10.22 -18.69
C ALA A 38 5.91 -9.61 -17.35
N LEU A 39 4.61 -9.64 -17.05
CA LEU A 39 4.06 -9.12 -15.79
C LEU A 39 4.51 -9.96 -14.58
N ARG A 40 4.59 -11.29 -14.73
CA ARG A 40 5.09 -12.18 -13.67
C ARG A 40 6.59 -12.05 -13.41
N LYS A 41 7.37 -11.73 -14.45
CA LYS A 41 8.83 -11.50 -14.36
C LYS A 41 9.19 -10.08 -13.92
N LEU A 42 8.21 -9.20 -13.75
CA LEU A 42 8.46 -7.83 -13.35
C LEU A 42 8.95 -7.79 -11.89
N ASN A 43 10.14 -7.25 -11.66
CA ASN A 43 10.67 -7.06 -10.31
C ASN A 43 9.93 -5.90 -9.65
N LEU A 44 8.87 -6.21 -8.93
CA LEU A 44 8.13 -5.26 -8.11
C LEU A 44 8.95 -4.91 -6.86
N PRO A 45 8.97 -3.65 -6.43
CA PRO A 45 9.62 -3.27 -5.18
C PRO A 45 8.90 -3.91 -3.98
N SER A 46 9.66 -4.27 -2.94
CA SER A 46 9.22 -5.06 -1.78
C SER A 46 8.17 -4.43 -0.85
N GLY A 47 7.54 -3.33 -1.25
CA GLY A 47 6.49 -2.63 -0.50
C GLY A 47 5.16 -2.49 -1.24
N VAL A 48 5.03 -3.09 -2.43
CA VAL A 48 3.82 -3.00 -3.25
C VAL A 48 3.07 -4.33 -3.24
N TYR A 49 1.82 -4.30 -2.79
CA TYR A 49 0.91 -5.43 -2.90
C TYR A 49 0.22 -5.41 -4.26
N VAL A 50 0.25 -6.53 -4.98
CA VAL A 50 -0.40 -6.70 -6.29
C VAL A 50 -1.39 -7.85 -6.21
N GLU A 51 -2.62 -7.60 -6.63
CA GLU A 51 -3.68 -8.60 -6.80
C GLU A 51 -4.00 -8.70 -8.30
N VAL A 52 -3.93 -9.90 -8.86
CA VAL A 52 -4.29 -10.16 -10.27
C VAL A 52 -5.63 -10.87 -10.28
N LYS A 53 -6.64 -10.26 -10.89
CA LYS A 53 -7.94 -10.87 -11.19
C LYS A 53 -8.08 -11.12 -12.68
#